data_AF-A0AA40FD58-F1
#
_entry.id   AF-A0AA40FD58-F1
#
_cell.length_a   1.000
_cell.length_b   1.000
_cell.length_c   1.000
_cell.angle_alpha   90.00
_cell.angle_beta   90.00
_cell.angle_gamma   90.00
#
_symmetry.space_group_name_H-M   'P 1'
#
loop_
_entity.id
_entity.type
_entity.pdbx_description
1 polymer ?
#
loop_
_entity_poly.entity_id
_entity_poly.type
_entity_poly.pdbx_seq_one_letter_code
_entity_poly.pdbx_strand_id
1 'polypeptide(L)'
;MSGYIKTYKDIFHLSGDELSQTTLVKHSIETIDNLPVSTENYRYSESHKKEVDKQTNEMSDKGIIEESLTVQFSLMGYTITKEASGT
;
A
#
# COMPACT_ATOMS: atom_id res chain seq x y z
N MET A 1 6.98 -4.81 -35.66
CA MET A 1 7.12 -5.07 -34.21
C MET A 1 5.97 -4.38 -33.45
N SER A 2 4.72 -4.88 -33.49
CA SER A 2 3.55 -4.16 -32.91
C SER A 2 2.39 -5.05 -32.40
N GLY A 3 2.56 -6.38 -32.34
CA GLY A 3 1.48 -7.30 -31.95
C GLY A 3 1.29 -7.49 -30.44
N TYR A 4 2.39 -7.51 -29.69
CA TYR A 4 2.39 -7.94 -28.29
C TYR A 4 1.64 -6.98 -27.36
N ILE A 5 1.80 -5.66 -27.55
CA ILE A 5 1.13 -4.64 -26.73
C ILE A 5 -0.39 -4.69 -26.89
N LYS A 6 -0.90 -5.03 -28.07
CA LYS A 6 -2.34 -5.16 -28.31
C LYS A 6 -2.93 -6.46 -27.75
N THR A 7 -2.12 -7.52 -27.70
CA THR A 7 -2.57 -8.86 -27.30
C THR A 7 -2.60 -9.04 -25.79
N TYR A 8 -1.71 -8.35 -25.07
CA TYR A 8 -1.54 -8.45 -23.61
C TYR A 8 -1.88 -7.14 -22.91
N LYS A 9 -2.88 -6.41 -23.40
CA LYS A 9 -3.25 -5.09 -22.89
C LYS A 9 -3.65 -5.14 -21.41
N ASP A 10 -4.23 -6.25 -20.99
CA ASP A 10 -4.68 -6.57 -19.64
C ASP A 10 -3.54 -6.83 -18.63
N ILE A 11 -2.33 -7.12 -19.13
CA ILE A 11 -1.14 -7.32 -18.27
C ILE A 11 -0.54 -5.99 -17.82
N PHE A 12 -0.73 -4.91 -18.59
CA PHE A 12 -0.15 -3.61 -18.28
C PHE A 12 -1.09 -2.80 -17.39
N HIS A 13 -0.55 -2.29 -16.28
CA HIS A 13 -1.24 -1.32 -15.45
C HIS A 13 -1.02 0.09 -16.01
N LEU A 14 -2.07 0.72 -16.50
CA LEU A 14 -2.07 2.11 -16.97
C LEU A 14 -2.55 3.05 -15.86
N SER A 15 -2.20 4.32 -15.99
CA SER A 15 -2.66 5.33 -15.03
C SER A 15 -4.19 5.41 -15.01
N GLY A 16 -4.78 5.10 -13.86
CA GLY A 16 -6.23 5.07 -13.67
C GLY A 16 -6.81 3.64 -13.59
N ASP A 17 -6.02 2.62 -13.91
CA ASP A 17 -6.44 1.24 -13.69
C ASP A 17 -6.44 0.92 -12.19
N GLU A 18 -7.30 -0.01 -11.78
CA GLU A 18 -7.29 -0.55 -10.43
C GLU A 18 -6.21 -1.63 -10.29
N LEU A 19 -5.70 -1.80 -9.07
CA LEU A 19 -4.79 -2.91 -8.78
C LEU A 19 -5.60 -4.20 -8.73
N SER A 20 -5.21 -5.18 -9.53
CA SER A 20 -5.84 -6.50 -9.53
C SER A 20 -5.58 -7.21 -8.20
N GLN A 21 -6.61 -7.82 -7.62
CA GLN A 21 -6.49 -8.68 -6.45
C GLN A 21 -7.09 -10.07 -6.72
N THR A 22 -6.62 -11.09 -5.99
CA THR A 22 -7.17 -12.44 -6.06
C THR A 22 -7.48 -12.97 -4.68
N THR A 23 -8.64 -13.60 -4.52
CA THR A 23 -9.05 -14.26 -3.28
C THR A 23 -8.77 -15.76 -3.30
N LEU A 24 -8.17 -16.28 -4.39
CA LEU A 24 -7.86 -17.69 -4.57
C LEU A 24 -6.85 -18.22 -3.54
N VAL A 25 -5.92 -17.36 -3.10
CA VAL A 25 -4.90 -17.69 -2.09
C VAL A 25 -4.94 -16.64 -1.00
N LYS A 26 -5.07 -17.09 0.25
CA LYS A 26 -4.93 -16.24 1.44
C LYS A 26 -3.66 -16.66 2.17
N HIS A 27 -2.82 -15.67 2.51
CA HIS A 27 -1.60 -15.91 3.24
C HIS A 27 -1.89 -15.89 4.75
N SER A 28 -1.38 -16.89 5.47
CA SER A 28 -1.30 -16.89 6.93
C SER A 28 0.15 -16.60 7.32
N ILE A 29 0.38 -15.60 8.16
CA ILE A 29 1.71 -15.30 8.69
C ILE A 29 1.84 -16.01 10.03
N GLU A 30 2.66 -17.06 10.09
CA GLU A 30 2.92 -17.79 11.34
C GLU A 30 3.87 -16.98 12.23
N THR A 31 3.38 -16.58 13.40
CA THR A 31 4.16 -15.87 14.43
C THR A 31 4.80 -16.88 15.38
N ILE A 32 6.06 -16.63 15.78
CA ILE A 32 6.77 -17.47 16.76
C ILE A 32 6.14 -17.28 18.15
N ASP A 33 5.94 -16.02 18.54
CA ASP A 33 5.30 -15.62 19.79
C ASP A 33 4.05 -14.79 19.47
N ASN A 34 2.90 -15.12 20.05
CA ASN A 34 1.62 -14.42 19.84
C ASN A 34 1.48 -13.16 20.70
N LEU A 35 2.59 -12.46 20.97
CA LEU A 35 2.59 -11.25 21.79
C LEU A 35 2.35 -10.03 20.89
N PRO A 36 1.24 -9.29 21.08
CA PRO A 36 0.98 -8.07 20.33
C PRO A 36 2.02 -7.00 20.65
N VAL A 37 2.55 -6.34 19.62
CA VAL A 37 3.49 -5.21 19.76
C VAL A 37 2.84 -3.95 19.22
N SER A 38 2.62 -2.98 20.10
CA SER A 38 2.11 -1.66 19.75
C SER A 38 3.17 -0.61 20.06
N THR A 39 3.67 0.06 19.04
CA THR A 39 4.62 1.17 19.16
C THR A 39 3.86 2.49 19.01
N GLU A 40 4.25 3.50 19.79
CA GLU A 40 3.68 4.85 19.63
C GLU A 40 3.96 5.39 18.22
N ASN A 41 2.94 6.03 17.63
CA ASN A 41 3.08 6.65 16.33
C ASN A 41 3.96 7.90 16.42
N TYR A 42 5.00 7.95 15.59
CA TYR A 42 5.83 9.13 15.48
C TYR A 42 5.08 10.29 14.79
N ARG A 43 5.40 11.52 15.19
CA ARG A 43 4.82 12.71 14.57
C ARG A 43 5.50 12.98 13.22
N TYR A 44 4.73 12.96 12.14
CA TYR A 44 5.20 13.41 10.84
C TYR A 44 5.33 14.94 10.80
N SER A 45 6.26 15.45 9.98
CA SER A 45 6.26 16.88 9.63
C SER A 45 5.02 17.24 8.81
N GLU A 46 4.53 18.47 8.96
CA GLU A 46 3.35 18.97 8.23
C GLU A 46 3.50 18.84 6.70
N SER A 47 4.74 18.93 6.19
CA SER A 47 5.06 18.74 4.77
C SER A 47 4.75 17.32 4.29
N HIS A 48 5.06 16.31 5.10
CA HIS A 48 4.89 14.90 4.73
C HIS A 48 3.47 14.41 4.98
N LYS A 49 2.80 14.98 6.00
CA LYS A 49 1.43 14.61 6.36
C LYS A 49 0.47 14.67 5.15
N LYS A 50 0.55 15.73 4.34
CA LYS A 50 -0.33 15.88 3.16
C LYS A 50 -0.18 14.74 2.15
N GLU A 51 1.05 14.30 1.90
CA GLU A 51 1.33 13.23 0.95
C GLU A 51 0.94 11.86 1.52
N VAL A 52 1.20 11.64 2.80
CA VAL A 52 0.77 10.42 3.52
C VAL A 52 -0.76 10.31 3.51
N ASP A 53 -1.47 11.39 3.84
CA ASP A 53 -2.93 11.43 3.84
C ASP A 53 -3.48 11.14 2.44
N LYS A 54 -2.88 11.75 1.41
CA LYS A 54 -3.26 11.49 0.01
C LYS A 54 -3.10 10.02 -0.37
N GLN A 55 -1.94 9.42 -0.12
CA GLN A 55 -1.70 8.01 -0.46
C GLN A 55 -2.57 7.06 0.36
N THR A 56 -2.80 7.37 1.63
CA THR A 56 -3.69 6.58 2.51
C THR A 56 -5.12 6.59 1.98
N ASN A 57 -5.64 7.76 1.60
CA ASN A 57 -6.97 7.88 1.00
C ASN A 57 -7.04 7.14 -0.34
N GLU A 58 -6.04 7.28 -1.22
CA GLU A 58 -6.02 6.54 -2.49
C GLU A 58 -6.00 5.02 -2.30
N MET A 59 -5.29 4.51 -1.28
CA MET A 59 -5.28 3.08 -0.96
C MET A 59 -6.60 2.61 -0.37
N SER A 60 -7.23 3.43 0.47
CA SER A 60 -8.54 3.17 1.07
C SER A 60 -9.63 3.13 0.00
N ASP A 61 -9.67 4.12 -0.90
CA ASP A 61 -10.63 4.20 -2.00
C ASP A 61 -10.52 3.01 -2.96
N LYS A 62 -9.30 2.47 -3.13
CA LYS A 62 -9.02 1.27 -3.93
C LYS A 62 -9.28 -0.05 -3.19
N GLY A 63 -9.69 -0.01 -1.91
CA GLY A 63 -9.95 -1.19 -1.10
C GLY A 63 -8.70 -2.01 -0.74
N ILE A 64 -7.50 -1.39 -0.77
CA ILE A 64 -6.23 -2.03 -0.43
C ILE A 64 -6.02 -2.05 1.09
N ILE A 65 -6.49 -1.01 1.77
CA ILE A 65 -6.48 -0.89 3.22
C ILE A 65 -7.91 -0.66 3.73
N GLU A 66 -8.15 -1.04 4.99
CA GLU A 66 -9.42 -0.84 5.67
C GLU A 66 -9.17 -0.44 7.13
N GLU A 67 -10.17 0.20 7.75
CA GLU A 67 -10.12 0.52 9.17
C GLU A 67 -10.18 -0.76 10.01
N SER A 68 -9.17 -0.96 10.86
CA SER A 68 -9.15 -2.07 11.82
C SER A 68 -9.73 -1.64 13.16
N LEU A 69 -10.58 -2.48 13.74
CA LEU A 69 -11.19 -2.26 15.06
C LEU A 69 -10.25 -2.60 16.23
N THR A 70 -9.05 -3.11 15.95
CA THR A 70 -8.12 -3.60 16.97
C THR A 70 -6.71 -3.06 16.79
N VAL A 71 -6.13 -2.51 17.86
CA VAL A 71 -4.76 -1.94 17.88
C VAL A 71 -3.71 -2.99 18.28
N GLN A 72 -3.99 -4.29 18.08
CA GLN A 72 -3.10 -5.36 18.55
C GLN A 72 -1.69 -5.28 17.94
N PHE A 73 -1.58 -4.76 16.72
CA PHE A 73 -0.30 -4.49 16.08
C PHE A 73 -0.33 -3.06 15.54
N SER A 74 0.52 -2.20 16.11
CA SER A 74 0.72 -0.83 15.63
C SER A 74 2.20 -0.66 15.34
N LEU A 75 2.53 -0.70 14.06
CA LEU A 75 3.88 -0.45 13.58
C LEU A 75 3.98 0.99 13.12
N MET A 76 5.10 1.61 13.47
CA MET A 76 5.40 2.99 13.12
C MET A 76 5.48 3.14 11.59
N GLY A 77 4.77 4.12 11.04
CA GLY A 77 4.96 4.52 9.64
C GLY A 77 6.22 5.37 9.49
N TYR A 78 6.93 5.18 8.37
CA TYR A 78 8.09 5.99 8.00
C TYR A 78 7.85 6.60 6.62
N THR A 79 8.16 7.89 6.45
CA THR A 79 8.11 8.54 5.14
C THR A 79 9.45 8.37 4.42
N ILE A 80 9.43 7.89 3.19
CA ILE A 80 10.60 7.82 2.30
C ILE A 80 10.36 8.76 1.13
N THR A 81 11.23 9.74 0.94
CA THR A 81 11.21 10.58 -0.27
C THR A 81 11.90 9.82 -1.40
N LYS A 82 11.16 9.53 -2.47
CA LYS A 82 11.75 8.98 -3.69
C LYS A 82 12.33 10.13 -4.51
N GLU A 83 13.64 10.09 -4.76
CA GLU A 83 14.28 10.98 -5.72
C GLU A 83 13.60 10.84 -7.08
N ALA A 84 13.30 11.97 -7.74
CA ALA A 84 12.67 11.97 -9.05
C ALA A 84 13.51 11.11 -10.01
N SER A 85 12.92 10.03 -10.55
CA SER A 85 13.61 9.23 -11.55
C SER A 85 13.94 10.12 -12.72
N GLY A 86 15.23 10.26 -13.01
CA GLY A 86 15.73 11.04 -14.15
C GLY A 86 14.99 10.67 -15.43
N THR A 87 14.69 11.72 -16.20
CA THR A 87 14.08 11.75 -17.54
C THR A 87 14.54 10.67 -18.49
#